data_AF-A0A289IR90-F1
#
_entry.id   AF-A0A289IR90-F1
#
_cell.length_a   1.000
_cell.length_b   1.000
_cell.length_c   1.000
_cell.angle_alpha   90.00
_cell.angle_beta   90.00
_cell.angle_gamma   90.00
#
_symmetry.space_group_name_H-M   'P 1'
#
loop_
_entity.id
_entity.type
_entity.pdbx_description
1 polymer ?
#
loop_
_entity_poly.entity_id
_entity_poly.type
_entity_poly.pdbx_seq_one_letter_code
_entity_poly.pdbx_strand_id
1 'polypeptide(L)'
;TATFSIAILQRIDPSIKAVQALILAPTRELAQQIQKVVIALGDYMKIDCHACIGGTNVREDMAKLNEGAQVVVGTPGRVYD
;
A
#
# COMPACT_ATOMS: atom_id res chain seq x y z
N THR A 1 9.37 -9.06 5.79
CA THR A 1 8.69 -8.25 4.75
C THR A 1 8.35 -9.08 3.53
N ALA A 2 9.33 -9.67 2.85
CA ALA A 2 9.09 -10.43 1.61
C ALA A 2 8.01 -11.52 1.71
N THR A 3 8.01 -12.35 2.77
CA THR A 3 7.07 -13.48 2.90
C THR A 3 5.60 -13.05 2.86
N PHE A 4 5.20 -12.06 3.67
CA PHE A 4 3.82 -11.60 3.65
C PHE A 4 3.51 -10.75 2.42
N SER A 5 4.48 -9.97 1.91
CA SER A 5 4.29 -9.20 0.67
C SER A 5 3.97 -10.11 -0.51
N ILE A 6 4.69 -11.23 -0.67
CA ILE A 6 4.41 -12.22 -1.72
C ILE A 6 3.03 -12.85 -1.52
N ALA A 7 2.71 -13.28 -0.29
CA ALA A 7 1.40 -13.88 0.00
C ALA A 7 0.23 -12.94 -0.28
N ILE A 8 0.40 -11.64 -0.03
CA ILE A 8 -0.59 -10.61 -0.37
C ILE A 8 -0.68 -10.45 -1.89
N LEU A 9 0.44 -10.24 -2.58
CA LEU A 9 0.47 -10.02 -4.02
C LEU A 9 -0.14 -11.19 -4.81
N GLN A 10 0.01 -12.43 -4.34
CA GLN A 10 -0.62 -13.61 -4.92
C GLN A 10 -2.15 -13.63 -4.84
N ARG A 11 -2.75 -12.82 -3.95
CA ARG A 11 -4.20 -12.72 -3.76
C ARG A 11 -4.82 -11.50 -4.42
N ILE A 12 -4.01 -10.55 -4.89
CA ILE A 12 -4.50 -9.35 -5.58
C ILE A 12 -4.93 -9.73 -7.00
N ASP A 13 -6.10 -9.26 -7.41
CA ASP A 13 -6.54 -9.26 -8.80
C ASP A 13 -6.01 -8.00 -9.52
N PRO A 14 -5.10 -8.13 -10.50
CA PRO A 14 -4.55 -6.99 -11.24
C PRO A 14 -5.59 -6.24 -12.09
N SER A 15 -6.71 -6.89 -12.44
CA SER A 15 -7.77 -6.29 -13.27
C SER A 15 -8.67 -5.33 -12.50
N ILE A 16 -8.67 -5.42 -11.16
CA ILE A 16 -9.49 -4.59 -10.27
C ILE A 16 -8.63 -3.44 -9.73
N LYS A 17 -8.91 -2.22 -10.19
CA LYS A 17 -8.26 -0.98 -9.73
C LYS A 17 -8.97 -0.38 -8.51
N ALA A 18 -8.89 -1.12 -7.40
CA ALA A 18 -9.39 -0.70 -6.09
C ALA A 18 -8.53 -1.33 -4.99
N VAL A 19 -8.60 -0.77 -3.77
CA VAL A 19 -7.88 -1.30 -2.61
C VAL A 19 -8.36 -2.72 -2.30
N GLN A 20 -7.43 -3.66 -2.27
CA GLN A 20 -7.68 -5.08 -2.02
C GLN A 20 -6.88 -5.60 -0.81
N ALA A 21 -5.82 -4.89 -0.40
CA ALA A 21 -5.04 -5.23 0.79
C ALA A 21 -4.61 -4.00 1.59
N LEU A 22 -4.61 -4.14 2.91
CA LEU A 22 -4.12 -3.16 3.86
C LEU A 22 -3.03 -3.80 4.73
N ILE A 23 -1.88 -3.13 4.84
CA ILE A 23 -0.77 -3.50 5.72
C ILE A 23 -0.54 -2.38 6.72
N LEU A 24 -0.77 -2.66 8.00
CA LEU A 24 -0.54 -1.70 9.07
C LEU A 24 0.87 -1.88 9.64
N ALA A 25 1.58 -0.76 9.83
CA ALA A 25 2.88 -0.70 10.47
C ALA A 25 2.86 0.31 11.62
N PRO A 26 3.58 0.06 12.73
CA PRO A 26 3.60 0.94 13.90
C PRO A 26 4.30 2.28 13.65
N THR A 27 5.21 2.37 12.67
CA THR A 27 5.99 3.58 12.39
C THR A 27 5.99 3.92 10.91
N ARG A 28 6.27 5.19 10.61
CA ARG A 28 6.35 5.72 9.23
C ARG A 28 7.48 5.06 8.46
N GLU A 29 8.62 4.88 9.12
CA GLU A 29 9.84 4.31 8.53
C GLU A 29 9.59 2.85 8.12
N LEU A 30 8.91 2.08 8.97
CA LEU A 30 8.58 0.69 8.67
C LEU A 30 7.54 0.59 7.56
N ALA A 31 6.51 1.46 7.55
CA ALA A 31 5.55 1.53 6.45
C ALA A 31 6.24 1.82 5.10
N GLN A 32 7.18 2.76 5.07
CA GLN A 32 7.96 3.07 3.86
C GLN A 32 8.84 1.90 3.42
N GLN A 33 9.48 1.19 4.35
CA GLN A 33 10.26 -0.01 4.02
C GLN A 33 9.39 -1.11 3.42
N ILE A 34 8.20 -1.34 3.98
CA ILE A 34 7.24 -2.32 3.46
C ILE A 34 6.77 -1.91 2.06
N GLN A 35 6.38 -0.65 1.86
CA GLN A 35 5.92 -0.14 0.57
C GLN A 35 6.98 -0.37 -0.52
N LYS A 36 8.26 -0.06 -0.24
CA LYS A 36 9.36 -0.30 -1.20
C LYS A 36 9.45 -1.76 -1.62
N VAL A 37 9.30 -2.69 -0.68
CA VAL A 37 9.32 -4.12 -1.00
C VAL A 37 8.09 -4.53 -1.82
N VAL A 38 6.90 -4.03 -1.49
CA VAL A 38 5.68 -4.34 -2.24
C VAL A 38 5.75 -3.79 -3.66
N ILE A 39 6.22 -2.55 -3.85
CA ILE A 39 6.41 -1.96 -5.19
C ILE A 39 7.42 -2.79 -5.99
N ALA A 40 8.60 -3.09 -5.41
CA ALA A 40 9.63 -3.85 -6.11
C ALA A 40 9.18 -5.25 -6.54
N LEU A 41 8.33 -5.92 -5.73
CA LEU A 41 7.79 -7.23 -6.06
C LEU A 41 6.57 -7.15 -7.00
N GLY A 42 5.76 -6.09 -6.89
CA GLY A 42 4.51 -5.91 -7.64
C GLY A 42 4.66 -5.26 -9.01
N ASP A 43 5.83 -4.68 -9.32
CA ASP A 43 6.09 -3.93 -10.55
C ASP A 43 5.76 -4.75 -11.82
N TYR A 44 6.26 -5.98 -11.90
CA TYR A 44 5.99 -6.89 -13.02
C TYR A 44 4.56 -7.46 -13.03
N MET A 45 3.80 -7.29 -11.93
CA MET A 45 2.41 -7.74 -11.80
C MET A 45 1.39 -6.63 -12.13
N LYS A 46 1.86 -5.40 -12.41
CA LYS A 46 1.02 -4.21 -12.60
C LYS A 46 0.11 -3.90 -11.40
N ILE A 47 0.63 -4.18 -10.19
CA ILE A 47 -0.06 -3.92 -8.93
C ILE A 47 0.48 -2.62 -8.32
N ASP A 48 -0.42 -1.67 -8.06
CA ASP A 48 -0.07 -0.39 -7.47
C ASP A 48 -0.12 -0.43 -5.93
N CYS A 49 0.86 0.19 -5.29
CA CYS A 49 0.97 0.27 -3.83
C CYS A 49 1.15 1.71 -3.34
N HIS A 50 0.26 2.15 -2.45
CA HIS A 50 0.33 3.48 -1.82
C HIS A 50 0.68 3.39 -0.33
N ALA A 51 1.34 4.43 0.19
CA ALA A 51 1.65 4.53 1.62
C ALA A 51 0.87 5.66 2.30
N CYS A 52 -0.03 5.32 3.22
CA CYS A 52 -0.77 6.25 4.08
C CYS A 52 -0.01 6.45 5.39
N ILE A 53 0.89 7.42 5.42
CA ILE A 53 1.72 7.77 6.59
C ILE A 53 1.59 9.26 6.91
N GLY A 54 1.67 9.61 8.20
CA GLY A 54 1.55 11.02 8.61
C GLY A 54 2.58 11.93 7.94
N GLY A 55 2.31 13.23 7.90
CA GLY A 55 3.21 14.24 7.32
C GLY A 55 3.02 14.50 5.82
N THR A 56 2.09 13.81 5.16
CA THR A 56 1.58 14.14 3.81
C THR A 56 0.16 14.72 3.91
N ASN A 57 -0.40 15.25 2.81
CA ASN A 57 -1.77 15.75 2.79
C ASN A 57 -2.79 14.60 2.64
N VAL A 58 -3.83 14.53 3.47
CA VAL A 58 -4.85 13.45 3.39
C VAL A 58 -5.53 13.44 2.02
N ARG A 59 -5.68 14.61 1.40
CA ARG A 59 -6.24 14.72 0.04
C ARG A 59 -5.39 14.03 -1.02
N GLU A 60 -4.06 14.02 -0.86
CA GLU A 60 -3.16 13.31 -1.78
C GLU A 60 -3.31 11.80 -1.61
N ASP A 61 -3.43 11.32 -0.37
CA ASP A 61 -3.72 9.91 -0.09
C ASP A 61 -5.05 9.51 -0.73
N MET A 62 -6.12 10.29 -0.54
CA MET A 62 -7.41 10.02 -1.17
C MET A 62 -7.34 10.02 -2.70
N ALA A 63 -6.58 10.94 -3.31
CA ALA A 63 -6.38 10.94 -4.76
C ALA A 63 -5.71 9.65 -5.24
N LYS A 64 -4.66 9.19 -4.54
CA LYS A 64 -3.96 7.93 -4.85
C LYS A 64 -4.83 6.69 -4.68
N LEU A 65 -5.70 6.68 -3.68
CA LEU A 65 -6.67 5.61 -3.50
C LEU A 65 -7.72 5.60 -4.64
N ASN A 66 -8.19 6.78 -5.06
CA ASN A 66 -9.12 6.94 -6.18
C ASN A 66 -8.48 6.63 -7.55
N GLU A 67 -7.17 6.79 -7.69
CA GLU A 67 -6.39 6.33 -8.86
C GLU A 67 -6.35 4.79 -8.98
N GLY A 68 -6.79 4.07 -7.95
CA GLY A 68 -6.97 2.62 -7.99
C GLY A 68 -5.80 1.83 -7.39
N ALA A 69 -5.11 2.38 -6.39
CA ALA A 69 -4.11 1.64 -5.63
C ALA A 69 -4.70 0.35 -5.05
N GLN A 70 -4.01 -0.78 -5.23
CA GLN A 70 -4.50 -2.12 -4.86
C GLN A 70 -3.98 -2.56 -3.51
N VAL A 71 -2.79 -2.10 -3.14
CA VAL A 71 -2.20 -2.32 -1.82
C VAL A 71 -2.01 -0.98 -1.11
N VAL A 72 -2.44 -0.91 0.14
CA VAL A 72 -2.19 0.23 1.02
C VAL A 72 -1.30 -0.22 2.16
N VAL A 73 -0.25 0.55 2.44
CA VAL A 73 0.62 0.37 3.60
C VAL A 73 0.51 1.62 4.46
N GLY A 74 0.32 1.53 5.78
CA GLY A 74 0.17 2.75 6.55
C GLY A 74 0.27 2.59 8.05
N THR A 75 0.34 3.72 8.73
CA THR A 75 0.27 3.77 10.21
C THR A 75 -1.19 3.86 10.65
N PRO A 76 -1.62 3.17 11.73
CA PRO A 76 -3.02 3.08 12.11
C PRO A 76 -3.76 4.42 12.18
N GLY A 77 -3.16 5.43 12.82
CA GLY A 77 -3.79 6.75 12.92
C GLY A 77 -4.02 7.41 11.57
N ARG A 78 -3.08 7.28 10.63
CA ARG A 78 -3.21 7.90 9.31
C ARG A 78 -4.17 7.15 8.39
N VAL A 79 -4.26 5.83 8.52
CA VAL A 79 -5.24 5.05 7.76
C VAL A 79 -6.66 5.31 8.25
N TYR A 80 -6.81 5.73 9.50
CA TYR A 80 -8.08 6.11 10.09
C TYR A 80 -8.55 7.52 9.67
N ASP A 81 -7.61 8.44 9.40
CA ASP A 81 -7.87 9.80 8.91
C ASP A 81 -8.43 9.82 7.47
#